data_AF-A0A961GUV5-F1
#
_entry.id   AF-A0A961GUV5-F1
#
_cell.length_a   1.000
_cell.length_b   1.000
_cell.length_c   1.000
_cell.angle_alpha   90.00
_cell.angle_beta   90.00
_cell.angle_gamma   90.00
#
_symmetry.space_group_name_H-M   'P 1'
#
loop_
_entity.id
_entity.type
_entity.pdbx_description
1 polymer ?
#
loop_
_entity_poly.entity_id
_entity_poly.type
_entity_poly.pdbx_seq_one_letter_code
_entity_poly.pdbx_strand_id
1 'polypeptide(L)'
;MRPWARIGVPVLLALLAVLGIWLVVAGGSGDDTDGDDRTPSADEDQRARLDLTETDMDSIAELVGLELPASTAGFTTARLDDDTQLDVTFTIDPDDEQGFLEASGFPAPVADQRVTTHASPLWQMNPDATIRGVADTTGEVDRALELVEDADSLRVRLVVTPAG
;
A
#
# COMPACT_ATOMS: atom_id res chain seq x y z
N MET A 1 -21.57 -23.18 48.44
CA MET A 1 -21.73 -23.87 47.15
C MET A 1 -23.21 -23.91 46.79
N ARG A 2 -23.66 -22.94 45.98
CA ARG A 2 -25.00 -22.75 45.40
C ARG A 2 -24.97 -21.45 44.53
N PRO A 3 -25.92 -21.19 43.62
CA PRO A 3 -25.72 -21.32 42.17
C PRO A 3 -25.98 -20.03 41.36
N TRP A 4 -25.75 -20.12 40.04
CA TRP A 4 -26.35 -19.34 38.93
C TRP A 4 -26.07 -17.84 38.79
N ALA A 5 -25.68 -17.42 37.58
CA ALA A 5 -26.45 -16.47 36.77
C ALA A 5 -25.88 -16.38 35.34
N ARG A 6 -26.70 -16.74 34.35
CA ARG A 6 -26.60 -16.23 32.98
C ARG A 6 -27.40 -14.93 32.93
N ILE A 7 -26.76 -13.83 32.57
CA ILE A 7 -27.36 -12.54 32.14
C ILE A 7 -26.39 -12.08 31.04
N GLY A 8 -26.77 -11.97 29.76
CA GLY A 8 -27.75 -11.01 29.26
C GLY A 8 -27.01 -9.77 28.75
N VAL A 9 -26.66 -9.80 27.46
CA VAL A 9 -26.14 -8.75 26.54
C VAL A 9 -27.04 -7.49 26.55
N PRO A 10 -26.74 -6.29 25.95
CA PRO A 10 -25.53 -5.54 25.50
C PRO A 10 -25.48 -4.07 26.04
N VAL A 11 -24.72 -3.18 25.35
CA VAL A 11 -24.81 -1.68 25.27
C VAL A 11 -23.74 -0.97 26.12
N LEU A 12 -22.98 0.04 25.71
CA LEU A 12 -22.67 0.80 24.48
C LEU A 12 -21.80 1.98 24.98
N LEU A 13 -21.02 2.59 24.09
CA LEU A 13 -20.33 3.89 24.20
C LEU A 13 -18.94 3.87 24.84
N ALA A 14 -17.92 4.52 24.30
CA ALA A 14 -17.64 5.15 23.02
C ALA A 14 -16.25 5.77 23.24
N LEU A 15 -15.30 5.53 22.33
CA LEU A 15 -14.22 6.49 22.05
C LEU A 15 -13.68 6.17 20.65
N LEU A 16 -14.24 6.92 19.69
CA LEU A 16 -13.75 7.11 18.33
C LEU A 16 -12.39 7.83 18.38
N ALA A 17 -11.44 7.44 17.52
CA ALA A 17 -11.07 8.26 16.36
C ALA A 17 -9.82 7.68 15.65
N VAL A 18 -9.89 7.71 14.32
CA VAL A 18 -8.77 7.62 13.35
C VAL A 18 -8.24 6.21 13.01
N LEU A 19 -8.88 5.54 12.03
CA LEU A 19 -8.29 5.30 10.69
C LEU A 19 -9.31 4.57 9.78
N GLY A 20 -9.66 5.25 8.68
CA GLY A 20 -10.16 4.75 7.38
C GLY A 20 -11.04 3.51 7.29
N ILE A 21 -12.37 3.72 7.27
CA ILE A 21 -13.32 2.82 6.63
C ILE A 21 -13.34 3.15 5.14
N TRP A 22 -12.97 2.20 4.27
CA TRP A 22 -13.44 2.14 2.89
C TRP A 22 -14.00 0.76 2.62
N LEU A 23 -15.32 0.63 2.75
CA LEU A 23 -16.07 -0.52 2.25
C LEU A 23 -17.02 -0.01 1.16
N VAL A 24 -16.60 -0.10 -0.10
CA VAL A 24 -17.48 0.12 -1.24
C VAL A 24 -18.28 -1.17 -1.44
N VAL A 25 -19.50 -1.20 -0.92
CA VAL A 25 -20.54 -2.15 -1.34
C VAL A 25 -21.40 -1.44 -2.38
N ALA A 26 -21.05 -1.58 -3.66
CA ALA A 26 -21.94 -1.30 -4.76
C ALA A 26 -22.70 -2.59 -5.10
N GLY A 27 -24.03 -2.59 -4.92
CA GLY A 27 -24.86 -3.75 -5.26
C GLY A 27 -26.30 -3.63 -4.76
N GLY A 28 -26.96 -2.51 -5.03
CA GLY A 28 -28.41 -2.40 -4.86
C GLY A 28 -29.14 -3.03 -6.04
N SER A 29 -29.99 -4.02 -5.75
CA SER A 29 -30.90 -4.64 -6.73
C SER A 29 -32.08 -3.72 -7.08
N GLY A 30 -32.40 -3.63 -8.36
CA GLY A 30 -33.64 -3.02 -8.87
C GLY A 30 -33.98 -3.58 -10.26
N ASP A 31 -35.13 -4.24 -10.35
CA ASP A 31 -35.77 -4.84 -11.53
C ASP A 31 -36.11 -3.82 -12.65
N ASP A 32 -36.08 -4.34 -13.89
CA ASP A 32 -36.85 -4.03 -15.11
C ASP A 32 -37.24 -2.57 -15.46
N THR A 33 -36.71 -2.04 -16.57
CA THR A 33 -37.46 -1.80 -17.83
C THR A 33 -36.64 -1.01 -18.88
N ASP A 34 -36.84 -1.41 -20.13
CA ASP A 34 -36.65 -0.69 -21.40
C ASP A 34 -35.26 -0.25 -21.87
N GLY A 35 -35.04 -0.53 -23.15
CA GLY A 35 -33.81 -0.28 -23.87
C GLY A 35 -33.49 1.20 -23.96
N ASP A 36 -32.22 1.51 -23.74
CA ASP A 36 -31.63 2.75 -24.21
C ASP A 36 -30.24 2.45 -24.80
N ASP A 37 -30.00 3.13 -25.89
CA ASP A 37 -28.84 3.06 -26.76
C ASP A 37 -27.62 3.50 -25.95
N ARG A 38 -26.94 2.57 -25.29
CA ARG A 38 -25.71 2.87 -24.53
C ARG A 38 -24.58 3.16 -25.50
N THR A 39 -24.52 4.42 -25.94
CA THR A 39 -23.26 5.10 -26.23
C THR A 39 -22.31 4.77 -25.07
N PRO A 40 -21.13 4.17 -25.31
CA PRO A 40 -20.16 3.97 -24.25
C PRO A 40 -19.81 5.35 -23.67
N SER A 41 -20.17 5.59 -22.42
CA SER A 41 -19.75 6.80 -21.71
C SER A 41 -18.22 6.83 -21.72
N ALA A 42 -17.64 7.95 -22.13
CA ALA A 42 -16.20 8.19 -22.17
C ALA A 42 -15.56 8.31 -20.76
N ASP A 43 -16.16 7.71 -19.74
CA ASP A 43 -15.81 7.85 -18.32
C ASP A 43 -15.06 6.62 -17.77
N GLU A 44 -14.75 5.61 -18.60
CA GLU A 44 -13.94 4.45 -18.17
C GLU A 44 -12.42 4.71 -18.19
N ASP A 45 -11.97 5.88 -18.68
CA ASP A 45 -10.54 6.14 -19.01
C ASP A 45 -9.85 7.22 -18.17
N GLN A 46 -10.51 7.79 -17.15
CA GLN A 46 -9.89 8.77 -16.24
C GLN A 46 -9.45 8.12 -14.93
N ARG A 47 -8.62 7.07 -15.01
CA ARG A 47 -7.79 6.70 -13.85
C ARG A 47 -6.67 7.72 -13.74
N ALA A 48 -6.46 8.29 -12.55
CA ALA A 48 -5.27 9.09 -12.27
C ALA A 48 -4.03 8.25 -12.60
N ARG A 49 -2.98 8.89 -13.11
CA ARG A 49 -1.72 8.26 -13.53
C ARG A 49 -0.55 8.94 -12.84
N LEU A 50 0.52 8.19 -12.63
CA LEU A 50 1.79 8.70 -12.14
C LEU A 50 2.51 9.42 -13.29
N ASP A 51 3.14 10.55 -13.00
CA ASP A 51 4.06 11.19 -13.95
C ASP A 51 5.40 10.45 -13.93
N LEU A 52 5.51 9.41 -14.75
CA LEU A 52 6.70 8.57 -14.90
C LEU A 52 7.55 8.95 -16.12
N THR A 53 7.62 10.25 -16.43
CA THR A 53 8.44 10.77 -17.53
C THR A 53 9.91 10.36 -17.37
N GLU A 54 10.41 10.36 -16.13
CA GLU A 54 11.74 9.88 -15.76
C GLU A 54 11.64 8.65 -14.83
N THR A 55 12.58 7.71 -14.97
CA THR A 55 12.63 6.47 -14.16
C THR A 55 14.01 6.14 -13.63
N ASP A 56 14.93 7.09 -13.68
CA ASP A 56 16.14 6.97 -12.88
C ASP A 56 15.82 7.11 -11.39
N MET A 57 16.79 6.69 -10.58
CA MET A 57 16.61 6.58 -9.13
C MET A 57 16.31 7.93 -8.47
N ASP A 58 16.96 9.02 -8.91
CA ASP A 58 16.82 10.33 -8.28
C ASP A 58 15.43 10.91 -8.58
N SER A 59 14.98 10.87 -9.83
CA SER A 59 13.65 11.34 -10.20
C SER A 59 12.53 10.52 -9.54
N ILE A 60 12.70 9.20 -9.39
CA ILE A 60 11.72 8.37 -8.67
C ILE A 60 11.74 8.65 -7.16
N ALA A 61 12.92 8.81 -6.56
CA ALA A 61 13.04 9.16 -5.15
C ALA A 61 12.36 10.50 -4.85
N GLU A 62 12.55 11.50 -5.71
CA GLU A 62 11.87 12.80 -5.61
C GLU A 62 10.35 12.65 -5.76
N LEU A 63 9.88 11.96 -6.81
CA LEU A 63 8.46 11.74 -7.09
C LEU A 63 7.73 11.11 -5.89
N VAL A 64 8.37 10.16 -5.22
CA VAL A 64 7.74 9.33 -4.18
C VAL A 64 8.20 9.72 -2.76
N GLY A 65 8.93 10.83 -2.62
CA GLY A 65 9.38 11.38 -1.35
C GLY A 65 10.28 10.44 -0.54
N LEU A 66 11.26 9.81 -1.19
CA LEU A 66 12.27 8.96 -0.57
C LEU A 66 13.58 9.72 -0.36
N GLU A 67 14.15 9.56 0.83
CA GLU A 67 15.52 9.96 1.15
C GLU A 67 16.38 8.70 1.23
N LEU A 68 17.02 8.35 0.10
CA LEU A 68 17.75 7.09 -0.03
C LEU A 68 19.10 7.13 0.72
N PRO A 69 19.40 6.15 1.60
CA PRO A 69 20.69 6.09 2.27
C PRO A 69 21.82 5.75 1.30
N ALA A 70 23.05 6.08 1.67
CA ALA A 70 24.23 5.80 0.85
C ALA A 70 24.48 4.30 0.62
N SER A 71 23.96 3.42 1.48
CA SER A 71 24.00 1.96 1.33
C SER A 71 23.09 1.44 0.21
N THR A 72 22.25 2.29 -0.39
CA THR A 72 21.24 1.86 -1.37
C THR A 72 21.89 1.16 -2.56
N ALA A 73 21.41 -0.05 -2.84
CA ALA A 73 21.89 -0.86 -3.96
C ALA A 73 20.73 -1.59 -4.66
N GLY A 74 20.97 -2.00 -5.91
CA GLY A 74 20.02 -2.82 -6.65
C GLY A 74 18.67 -2.15 -6.94
N PHE A 75 18.65 -0.83 -7.09
CA PHE A 75 17.44 -0.07 -7.39
C PHE A 75 16.84 -0.50 -8.72
N THR A 76 15.58 -0.92 -8.68
CA THR A 76 14.82 -1.42 -9.82
C THR A 76 13.40 -0.89 -9.75
N THR A 77 12.83 -0.65 -10.93
CA THR A 77 11.46 -0.17 -11.09
C THR A 77 10.71 -1.03 -12.10
N ALA A 78 9.44 -1.30 -11.84
CA ALA A 78 8.51 -1.87 -12.81
C ALA A 78 7.26 -1.01 -12.89
N ARG A 79 6.89 -0.61 -14.11
CA ARG A 79 5.65 0.12 -14.38
C ARG A 79 4.54 -0.87 -14.69
N LEU A 80 3.37 -0.68 -14.09
CA LEU A 80 2.20 -1.51 -14.32
C LEU A 80 0.99 -0.66 -14.71
N ASP A 81 0.04 -1.31 -15.37
CA ASP A 81 -1.33 -0.82 -15.58
C ASP A 81 -1.43 0.64 -16.08
N ASP A 82 -0.86 0.93 -17.27
CA ASP A 82 -0.90 2.26 -17.91
C ASP A 82 -0.47 3.43 -16.99
N ASP A 83 0.64 3.23 -16.27
CA ASP A 83 1.23 4.18 -15.31
C ASP A 83 0.34 4.47 -14.08
N THR A 84 -0.60 3.58 -13.76
CA THR A 84 -1.38 3.67 -12.50
C THR A 84 -0.69 3.02 -11.31
N GLN A 85 0.40 2.28 -11.55
CA GLN A 85 1.21 1.67 -10.49
C GLN A 85 2.69 1.65 -10.86
N LEU A 86 3.54 1.97 -9.88
CA LEU A 86 4.98 1.82 -9.93
C LEU A 86 5.45 0.93 -8.78
N ASP A 87 6.11 -0.17 -9.12
CA ASP A 87 6.80 -1.03 -8.16
C ASP A 87 8.27 -0.64 -8.11
N VAL A 88 8.79 -0.38 -6.92
CA VAL A 88 10.18 -0.05 -6.65
C VAL A 88 10.77 -1.10 -5.73
N THR A 89 11.97 -1.59 -6.03
CA THR A 89 12.69 -2.53 -5.17
C THR A 89 14.17 -2.17 -5.12
N PHE A 90 14.73 -2.19 -3.92
CA PHE A 90 16.16 -2.00 -3.66
C PHE A 90 16.55 -2.67 -2.33
N THR A 91 17.83 -2.61 -2.00
CA THR A 91 18.37 -3.07 -0.70
C THR A 91 19.09 -1.93 0.00
N ILE A 92 19.06 -1.95 1.34
CA ILE A 92 19.85 -1.07 2.21
C ILE A 92 20.56 -1.90 3.28
N ASP A 93 21.55 -1.30 3.94
CA ASP A 93 22.13 -1.87 5.14
C ASP A 93 21.09 -1.83 6.27
N PRO A 94 20.92 -2.89 7.08
CA PRO A 94 19.92 -2.90 8.15
C PRO A 94 20.11 -1.76 9.18
N ASP A 95 21.34 -1.29 9.37
CA ASP A 95 21.67 -0.18 10.27
C ASP A 95 21.13 1.17 9.78
N ASP A 96 20.86 1.31 8.48
CA ASP A 96 20.32 2.54 7.87
C ASP A 96 18.78 2.61 7.91
N GLU A 97 18.09 1.54 8.32
CA GLU A 97 16.63 1.43 8.26
C GLU A 97 15.93 2.59 8.97
N GLN A 98 16.29 2.87 10.21
CA GLN A 98 15.62 3.91 10.99
C GLN A 98 15.79 5.28 10.32
N GLY A 99 17.01 5.59 9.87
CA GLY A 99 17.31 6.86 9.20
C GLY A 99 16.53 6.99 7.89
N PHE A 100 16.46 5.92 7.11
CA PHE A 100 15.68 5.86 5.87
C PHE A 100 14.19 6.12 6.12
N LEU A 101 13.59 5.44 7.10
CA LEU A 101 12.16 5.59 7.43
C LEU A 101 11.84 7.01 7.91
N GLU A 102 12.64 7.55 8.84
CA GLU A 102 12.44 8.89 9.39
C GLU A 102 12.63 9.98 8.33
N ALA A 103 13.69 9.89 7.51
CA ALA A 103 13.96 10.88 6.47
C ALA A 103 12.92 10.83 5.34
N SER A 104 12.40 9.64 5.00
CA SER A 104 11.34 9.47 4.00
C SER A 104 9.91 9.69 4.56
N GLY A 105 9.80 10.03 5.84
CA GLY A 105 8.54 10.36 6.51
C GLY A 105 7.60 9.18 6.79
N PHE A 106 8.09 7.94 6.72
CA PHE A 106 7.25 6.77 6.97
C PHE A 106 6.96 6.59 8.47
N PRO A 107 5.73 6.20 8.84
CA PRO A 107 5.46 5.64 10.15
C PRO A 107 6.26 4.34 10.40
N ALA A 108 6.38 3.94 11.66
CA ALA A 108 7.03 2.68 12.02
C ALA A 108 6.32 1.47 11.38
N PRO A 109 7.03 0.62 10.62
CA PRO A 109 6.48 -0.60 10.04
C PRO A 109 6.03 -1.62 11.09
N VAL A 110 4.94 -2.34 10.80
CA VAL A 110 4.37 -3.34 11.71
C VAL A 110 4.82 -4.74 11.27
N ALA A 111 5.32 -5.51 12.23
CA ALA A 111 5.70 -6.91 12.00
C ALA A 111 4.52 -7.77 11.55
N ASP A 112 4.83 -8.69 10.64
CA ASP A 112 3.91 -9.64 10.00
C ASP A 112 2.76 -8.95 9.24
N GLN A 113 2.92 -7.67 8.90
CA GLN A 113 1.96 -6.92 8.09
C GLN A 113 2.39 -6.87 6.63
N ARG A 114 1.54 -7.43 5.75
CA ARG A 114 1.61 -7.22 4.31
C ARG A 114 0.77 -6.01 3.93
N VAL A 115 1.32 -5.11 3.15
CA VAL A 115 0.66 -3.89 2.66
C VAL A 115 0.72 -3.78 1.14
N THR A 116 1.63 -4.51 0.50
CA THR A 116 1.71 -4.61 -0.96
C THR A 116 0.73 -5.66 -1.45
N THR A 117 -0.19 -5.26 -2.32
CA THR A 117 -1.07 -6.19 -3.04
C THR A 117 -0.59 -6.33 -4.46
N HIS A 118 -0.08 -7.51 -4.83
CA HIS A 118 0.33 -7.79 -6.20
C HIS A 118 -0.67 -8.75 -6.87
N ALA A 119 -0.98 -8.52 -8.15
CA ALA A 119 -1.83 -9.42 -8.93
C ALA A 119 -1.23 -10.83 -9.11
N SER A 120 0.09 -10.99 -8.91
CA SER A 120 0.77 -12.26 -9.08
C SER A 120 0.93 -12.98 -7.74
N PRO A 121 0.29 -14.15 -7.56
CA PRO A 121 0.31 -14.89 -6.29
C PRO A 121 1.69 -15.42 -5.90
N LEU A 122 2.67 -15.43 -6.81
CA LEU A 122 4.05 -15.84 -6.52
C LEU A 122 4.72 -14.96 -5.45
N TRP A 123 4.34 -13.68 -5.35
CA TRP A 123 4.85 -12.78 -4.31
C TRP A 123 4.42 -13.17 -2.89
N GLN A 124 3.28 -13.85 -2.75
CA GLN A 124 2.77 -14.34 -1.47
C GLN A 124 3.46 -15.64 -1.03
N MET A 125 4.13 -16.35 -1.95
CA MET A 125 4.69 -17.67 -1.70
C MET A 125 6.12 -17.66 -1.14
N ASN A 126 6.67 -16.48 -0.79
CA ASN A 126 8.03 -16.39 -0.27
C ASN A 126 8.11 -15.71 1.11
N PRO A 127 7.87 -16.44 2.22
CA PRO A 127 8.13 -15.92 3.56
C PRO A 127 9.08 -16.86 4.34
N ASP A 128 10.35 -16.96 3.94
CA ASP A 128 11.36 -17.47 4.88
C ASP A 128 11.84 -16.36 5.84
N ALA A 129 11.53 -15.09 5.54
CA ALA A 129 11.89 -13.92 6.32
C ALA A 129 10.67 -13.17 6.85
N THR A 130 10.81 -12.55 8.02
CA THR A 130 9.80 -11.66 8.61
C THR A 130 9.62 -10.42 7.74
N ILE A 131 8.37 -10.00 7.57
CA ILE A 131 8.01 -8.86 6.72
C ILE A 131 7.32 -7.82 7.57
N ARG A 132 7.76 -6.58 7.40
CA ARG A 132 7.26 -5.43 8.14
C ARG A 132 6.69 -4.42 7.16
N GLY A 133 5.41 -4.11 7.32
CA GLY A 133 4.65 -3.28 6.37
C GLY A 133 4.19 -1.96 6.95
N VAL A 134 4.15 -0.92 6.12
CA VAL A 134 3.50 0.36 6.41
C VAL A 134 2.97 0.96 5.11
N ALA A 135 1.84 1.66 5.19
CA ALA A 135 1.33 2.45 4.08
C ALA A 135 1.03 3.87 4.53
N ASP A 136 1.27 4.83 3.64
CA ASP A 136 0.95 6.24 3.85
C ASP A 136 0.64 6.94 2.51
N THR A 137 0.40 8.24 2.59
CA THR A 137 0.19 9.11 1.43
C THR A 137 1.14 10.30 1.56
N THR A 138 1.85 10.63 0.48
CA THR A 138 2.72 11.81 0.41
C THR A 138 2.50 12.53 -0.91
N GLY A 139 2.30 13.86 -0.86
CA GLY A 139 1.97 14.64 -2.05
C GLY A 139 0.74 14.08 -2.77
N GLU A 140 0.94 13.64 -4.01
CA GLU A 140 -0.10 13.10 -4.90
C GLU A 140 -0.02 11.57 -5.06
N VAL A 141 0.74 10.88 -4.20
CA VAL A 141 0.90 9.42 -4.29
C VAL A 141 0.59 8.71 -2.98
N ASP A 142 -0.03 7.55 -3.10
CA ASP A 142 -0.16 6.54 -2.05
C ASP A 142 1.04 5.59 -2.13
N ARG A 143 1.59 5.23 -0.97
CA ARG A 143 2.80 4.40 -0.84
C ARG A 143 2.51 3.20 0.06
N ALA A 144 2.88 2.02 -0.38
CA ALA A 144 2.87 0.79 0.41
C ALA A 144 4.27 0.20 0.48
N LEU A 145 4.90 0.31 1.65
CA LEU A 145 6.27 -0.12 1.93
C LEU A 145 6.28 -1.46 2.66
N GLU A 146 7.04 -2.42 2.14
CA GLU A 146 7.39 -3.66 2.83
C GLU A 146 8.91 -3.78 2.98
N LEU A 147 9.34 -3.99 4.22
CA LEU A 147 10.72 -4.33 4.57
C LEU A 147 10.81 -5.84 4.75
N VAL A 148 11.76 -6.47 4.04
CA VAL A 148 12.00 -7.91 4.07
C VAL A 148 13.45 -8.16 4.45
N GLU A 149 13.68 -8.84 5.56
CA GLU A 149 15.03 -9.21 5.99
C GLU A 149 15.65 -10.23 5.03
N ASP A 150 16.91 -10.02 4.64
CA ASP A 150 17.64 -10.90 3.70
C ASP A 150 19.10 -11.03 4.12
N ALA A 151 19.42 -12.08 4.90
CA ALA A 151 20.75 -12.44 5.42
C ALA A 151 21.61 -11.29 5.96
N ASP A 152 22.19 -10.48 5.07
CA ASP A 152 23.12 -9.38 5.35
C ASP A 152 22.57 -8.00 4.90
N SER A 153 21.33 -7.93 4.42
CA SER A 153 20.70 -6.73 3.87
C SER A 153 19.24 -6.65 4.25
N LEU A 154 18.68 -5.44 4.12
CA LEU A 154 17.24 -5.23 4.21
C LEU A 154 16.71 -4.90 2.82
N ARG A 155 15.84 -5.75 2.29
CA ARG A 155 15.18 -5.49 1.01
C ARG A 155 13.97 -4.60 1.24
N VAL A 156 13.95 -3.48 0.53
CA VAL A 156 12.84 -2.55 0.47
C VAL A 156 12.00 -2.86 -0.77
N ARG A 157 10.70 -3.04 -0.58
CA ARG A 157 9.71 -3.14 -1.65
C ARG A 157 8.70 -2.02 -1.43
N LEU A 158 8.47 -1.22 -2.45
CA LEU A 158 7.56 -0.10 -2.40
C LEU A 158 6.64 -0.17 -3.60
N VAL A 159 5.33 -0.17 -3.35
CA VAL A 159 4.32 0.03 -4.37
C VAL A 159 3.79 1.44 -4.25
N VAL A 160 3.74 2.14 -5.39
CA VAL A 160 3.28 3.51 -5.48
C VAL A 160 2.12 3.59 -6.46
N THR A 161 1.06 4.26 -6.05
CA THR A 161 -0.12 4.54 -6.87
C THR A 161 -0.50 6.01 -6.73
N PRO A 162 -1.22 6.60 -7.70
CA PRO A 162 -1.78 7.94 -7.53
C PRO A 162 -2.72 7.98 -6.33
N ALA A 163 -2.65 9.06 -5.55
CA ALA A 163 -3.56 9.29 -4.44
C ALA A 163 -5.00 9.53 -4.96
N GLY A 164 -5.98 8.98 -4.23
CA GLY A 164 -7.41 9.09 -4.55
C GLY A 164 -8.13 10.34 -4.04
#